data_AF-A0A959CSQ2-F1
#
_entry.id   AF-A0A959CSQ2-F1
#
_cell.length_a   1.000
_cell.length_b   1.000
_cell.length_c   1.000
_cell.angle_alpha   90.00
_cell.angle_beta   90.00
_cell.angle_gamma   90.00
#
_symmetry.space_group_name_H-M   'P 1'
#
loop_
_entity.id
_entity.type
_entity.pdbx_description
1 polymer ?
#
loop_
_entity_poly.entity_id
_entity_poly.type
_entity_poly.pdbx_seq_one_letter_code
_entity_poly.pdbx_strand_id
1 'polypeptide(L)'
;EGKITHYVCCAGTGGTLSGTARYLKEQNPDIKIIGVDAYGSVLKKYWETGLFDKSEIYPYKVEGLGKTIIPDNVAFELIDEFIKVTDRSSAHRTRQLARMEGLLVGYSSGAAMQAVFRIKSQLKPTDVVVVLFPDHGTRYLGKVYNDEWMKQQGFMREQMPEDSYARYRKIYRAYRMKYKRYLRQTLKNLS
;
A
#
# COMPACT_ATOMS: atom_id res chain seq x y z
N GLU A 1 -10.49 -15.16 -15.67
CA GLU A 1 -10.59 -13.90 -16.43
C GLU A 1 -9.60 -12.88 -15.87
N GLY A 2 -8.50 -12.63 -16.59
CA GLY A 2 -7.41 -11.74 -16.15
C GLY A 2 -7.79 -10.26 -16.20
N LYS A 3 -8.61 -9.81 -15.24
CA LYS A 3 -9.16 -8.44 -15.18
C LYS A 3 -8.26 -7.41 -14.50
N ILE A 4 -7.13 -7.84 -13.94
CA ILE A 4 -6.24 -6.97 -13.18
C ILE A 4 -5.76 -5.83 -14.08
N THR A 5 -5.87 -4.59 -13.62
CA THR A 5 -5.31 -3.43 -14.32
C THR A 5 -4.13 -2.82 -13.58
N HIS A 6 -4.07 -2.98 -12.26
CA HIS A 6 -2.99 -2.46 -11.43
C HIS A 6 -2.56 -3.50 -10.39
N TYR A 7 -1.25 -3.64 -10.19
CA TYR A 7 -0.68 -4.43 -9.11
C TYR A 7 0.17 -3.54 -8.21
N VAL A 8 -0.15 -3.51 -6.92
CA VAL A 8 0.53 -2.69 -5.92
C VAL A 8 1.26 -3.59 -4.93
N CYS A 9 2.58 -3.43 -4.84
CA CYS A 9 3.42 -4.20 -3.94
C CYS A 9 4.54 -3.35 -3.36
N CYS A 10 4.80 -3.53 -2.07
CA CYS A 10 5.95 -2.93 -1.41
C CYS A 10 7.27 -3.53 -1.94
N ALA A 11 8.26 -2.66 -2.14
CA ALA A 11 9.58 -3.05 -2.58
C ALA A 11 10.51 -3.25 -1.37
N GLY A 12 10.98 -4.48 -1.20
CA GLY A 12 12.00 -4.86 -0.21
C GLY A 12 13.22 -5.44 -0.91
N THR A 13 13.35 -6.76 -0.90
CA THR A 13 14.39 -7.44 -1.71
C THR A 13 14.10 -7.41 -3.21
N GLY A 14 12.87 -7.12 -3.63
CA GLY A 14 12.45 -7.08 -5.04
C GLY A 14 11.80 -8.35 -5.54
N GLY A 15 12.11 -9.52 -4.96
CA GLY A 15 11.67 -10.82 -5.48
C GLY A 15 10.15 -10.93 -5.73
N THR A 16 9.33 -10.52 -4.76
CA THR A 16 7.86 -10.56 -4.92
C THR A 16 7.35 -9.58 -5.97
N LEU A 17 7.75 -8.31 -5.86
CA LEU A 17 7.34 -7.26 -6.80
C LEU A 17 7.74 -7.62 -8.23
N SER A 18 9.01 -7.95 -8.44
CA SER A 18 9.57 -8.21 -9.76
C SER A 18 9.15 -9.55 -10.34
N GLY A 19 9.05 -10.60 -9.52
CA GLY A 19 8.56 -11.91 -9.97
C GLY A 19 7.10 -11.86 -10.41
N THR A 20 6.23 -11.22 -9.61
CA THR A 20 4.83 -11.03 -9.98
C THR A 20 4.68 -10.07 -11.15
N ALA A 21 5.44 -8.97 -11.20
CA ALA A 21 5.40 -8.02 -12.30
C ALA A 21 5.76 -8.67 -13.65
N ARG A 22 6.82 -9.48 -13.68
CA ARG A 22 7.23 -10.20 -14.90
C ARG A 22 6.11 -11.08 -15.43
N TYR A 23 5.56 -11.93 -14.58
CA TYR A 23 4.44 -12.79 -14.97
C TYR A 23 3.22 -11.99 -15.43
N LEU A 24 2.83 -10.93 -14.70
CA LEU A 24 1.67 -10.11 -15.08
C LEU A 24 1.89 -9.40 -16.43
N LYS A 25 3.09 -8.86 -16.69
CA LYS A 25 3.43 -8.22 -17.96
C LYS A 25 3.49 -9.21 -19.12
N GLU A 26 3.91 -10.46 -18.89
CA GLU A 26 3.83 -11.55 -19.88
C GLU A 26 2.37 -11.85 -20.28
N GLN A 27 1.44 -11.77 -19.33
CA GLN A 27 0.02 -11.99 -19.62
C GLN A 27 -0.65 -10.77 -20.26
N ASN A 28 -0.30 -9.57 -19.80
CA ASN A 28 -0.80 -8.31 -20.33
C ASN A 28 0.20 -7.16 -20.02
N PRO A 29 0.89 -6.61 -21.03
CA PRO A 29 1.88 -5.55 -20.81
C PRO A 29 1.28 -4.22 -20.32
N ASP A 30 -0.04 -4.02 -20.50
CA ASP A 30 -0.74 -2.81 -20.07
C ASP A 30 -1.01 -2.76 -18.56
N ILE A 31 -0.85 -3.88 -17.84
CA ILE A 31 -1.02 -3.90 -16.38
C ILE A 31 0.01 -2.97 -15.74
N LYS A 32 -0.47 -2.04 -14.91
CA LYS A 32 0.38 -1.08 -14.21
C LYS A 32 0.98 -1.68 -12.95
N ILE A 33 2.31 -1.69 -12.88
CA ILE A 33 3.07 -2.19 -11.74
C ILE A 33 3.47 -1.01 -10.86
N ILE A 34 3.00 -1.02 -9.63
CA ILE A 34 3.18 0.06 -8.67
C ILE A 34 4.04 -0.44 -7.51
N GLY A 35 5.28 0.02 -7.50
CA GLY A 35 6.20 -0.19 -6.38
C GLY A 35 5.87 0.74 -5.22
N VAL A 36 6.03 0.27 -3.99
CA VAL A 36 5.88 1.11 -2.79
C VAL A 36 7.18 1.12 -1.99
N ASP A 37 7.71 2.32 -1.74
CA ASP A 37 8.96 2.56 -1.05
C ASP A 37 8.76 3.37 0.24
N ALA A 38 9.73 3.31 1.14
CA ALA A 38 9.73 4.11 2.36
C ALA A 38 10.53 5.41 2.18
N TYR A 39 10.13 6.45 2.90
CA TYR A 39 11.06 7.54 3.23
C TYR A 39 12.19 6.97 4.11
N GLY A 40 13.45 7.25 3.76
CA GLY A 40 14.63 6.60 4.36
C GLY A 40 15.23 5.47 3.50
N SER A 41 14.58 5.13 2.38
CA SER A 41 15.04 4.13 1.40
C SER A 41 15.57 4.79 0.13
N VAL A 42 16.54 4.12 -0.50
CA VAL A 42 17.20 4.57 -1.74
C VAL A 42 16.47 4.13 -3.02
N LEU A 43 15.51 3.20 -2.93
CA LEU A 43 14.98 2.48 -4.09
C LEU A 43 14.27 3.39 -5.10
N LYS A 44 13.34 4.25 -4.65
CA LYS A 44 12.62 5.15 -5.55
C LYS A 44 13.57 6.16 -6.23
N LYS A 45 14.50 6.76 -5.48
CA LYS A 45 15.44 7.73 -6.08
C LYS A 45 16.33 7.08 -7.12
N TYR A 46 16.80 5.87 -6.84
CA TYR A 46 17.56 5.09 -7.81
C TYR A 46 16.71 4.75 -9.04
N TRP A 47 15.45 4.35 -8.88
CA TRP A 47 14.54 4.13 -10.01
C TRP A 47 14.33 5.38 -10.87
N GLU A 48 14.20 6.57 -10.26
CA GLU A 48 13.99 7.83 -10.99
C GLU A 48 15.24 8.36 -11.69
N THR A 49 16.43 8.11 -11.14
CA THR A 49 17.65 8.83 -11.54
C THR A 49 18.81 7.92 -11.97
N GLY A 50 18.77 6.63 -11.65
CA GLY A 50 19.89 5.70 -11.75
C GLY A 50 21.01 5.96 -10.74
N LEU A 51 20.85 6.93 -9.82
CA LEU A 51 21.89 7.34 -8.87
C LEU A 51 21.63 6.77 -7.49
N PHE A 52 22.64 6.09 -6.94
CA PHE A 52 22.64 5.68 -5.54
C PHE A 52 22.98 6.88 -4.65
N ASP A 53 22.01 7.34 -3.87
CA ASP A 53 22.18 8.48 -2.98
C ASP A 53 22.08 8.08 -1.51
N LYS A 54 23.22 8.17 -0.81
CA LYS A 54 23.31 7.87 0.62
C LYS A 54 22.56 8.88 1.49
N SER A 55 22.30 10.10 1.01
CA SER A 55 21.55 11.12 1.76
C SER A 55 20.07 10.76 1.94
N GLU A 56 19.54 9.83 1.14
CA GLU A 56 18.20 9.28 1.32
C GLU A 56 18.09 8.34 2.53
N ILE A 57 19.22 7.87 3.07
CA ILE A 57 19.25 6.84 4.11
C ILE A 57 19.06 7.47 5.48
N TYR A 58 17.94 7.16 6.10
CA TYR A 58 17.68 7.45 7.52
C TYR A 58 16.72 6.42 8.10
N PRO A 59 16.70 6.23 9.44
CA PRO A 59 15.85 5.25 10.07
C PRO A 59 14.37 5.51 9.82
N TYR A 60 13.62 4.44 9.56
CA TYR A 60 12.15 4.43 9.46
C TYR A 60 11.58 3.26 10.29
N LYS A 61 10.28 3.28 10.53
CA LYS A 61 9.59 2.35 11.45
C LYS A 61 8.88 1.20 10.72
N VAL A 62 8.47 1.41 9.47
CA VAL A 62 7.81 0.36 8.69
C VAL A 62 8.78 -0.77 8.37
N GLU A 63 8.35 -2.01 8.60
CA GLU A 63 9.17 -3.20 8.38
C GLU A 63 8.78 -3.89 7.08
N GLY A 64 9.73 -4.60 6.47
CA GLY A 64 9.48 -5.42 5.27
C GLY A 64 9.51 -4.68 3.93
N LEU A 65 9.72 -3.36 3.91
CA LEU A 65 9.99 -2.59 2.70
C LEU A 65 11.12 -1.57 2.87
N GLY A 66 11.55 -0.99 1.76
CA GLY A 66 12.67 -0.09 1.68
C GLY A 66 14.02 -0.81 1.84
N LYS A 67 15.07 -0.20 1.28
CA LYS A 67 16.45 -0.68 1.38
C LYS A 67 17.43 0.49 1.43
N THR A 68 18.58 0.23 2.04
CA THR A 68 19.75 1.12 2.06
C THR A 68 20.80 0.72 1.01
N ILE A 69 20.50 -0.31 0.22
CA ILE A 69 21.27 -0.85 -0.90
C ILE A 69 20.34 -1.00 -2.11
N ILE A 70 20.90 -1.16 -3.31
CA ILE A 70 20.16 -1.51 -4.53
C ILE A 70 20.21 -3.03 -4.69
N PRO A 71 19.11 -3.78 -4.49
CA PRO A 71 19.12 -5.21 -4.67
C PRO A 71 19.01 -5.57 -6.16
N ASP A 72 19.84 -6.49 -6.63
CA ASP A 72 19.82 -6.97 -8.03
C ASP A 72 18.48 -7.63 -8.42
N ASN A 73 17.74 -8.10 -7.43
CA ASN A 73 16.43 -8.74 -7.64
C ASN A 73 15.30 -7.74 -7.95
N VAL A 74 15.53 -6.43 -7.83
CA VAL A 74 14.53 -5.41 -8.19
C VAL A 74 14.65 -5.11 -9.69
N ALA A 75 13.74 -5.69 -10.47
CA ALA A 75 13.53 -5.36 -11.89
C ALA A 75 12.86 -3.98 -12.01
N PHE A 76 13.66 -2.91 -11.88
CA PHE A 76 13.24 -1.51 -11.90
C PHE A 76 12.51 -1.13 -13.20
N GLU A 77 12.93 -1.72 -14.32
CA GLU A 77 12.37 -1.53 -15.66
C GLU A 77 10.92 -2.00 -15.79
N LEU A 78 10.45 -2.88 -14.89
CA LEU A 78 9.07 -3.37 -14.88
C LEU A 78 8.12 -2.48 -14.07
N ILE A 79 8.64 -1.51 -13.32
CA ILE A 79 7.85 -0.63 -12.44
C ILE A 79 7.37 0.58 -13.24
N ASP A 80 6.04 0.74 -13.38
CA ASP A 80 5.42 1.88 -14.06
C ASP A 80 5.35 3.13 -13.16
N GLU A 81 5.13 2.94 -11.85
CA GLU A 81 5.09 4.03 -10.87
C GLU A 81 5.68 3.57 -9.53
N PHE A 82 6.47 4.42 -8.87
CA PHE A 82 7.08 4.10 -7.59
C PHE A 82 6.69 5.12 -6.52
N ILE A 83 5.84 4.71 -5.57
CA ILE A 83 5.25 5.60 -4.58
C ILE A 83 6.02 5.50 -3.26
N LYS A 84 6.58 6.63 -2.79
CA LYS A 84 7.05 6.73 -1.40
C LYS A 84 5.87 6.88 -0.44
N VAL A 85 5.95 6.29 0.75
CA VAL A 85 4.98 6.50 1.84
C VAL A 85 5.68 6.76 3.16
N THR A 86 5.05 7.57 4.04
CA THR A 86 5.59 7.86 5.37
C THR A 86 5.16 6.80 6.36
N ASP A 87 5.96 6.57 7.41
CA ASP A 87 5.62 5.70 8.54
C ASP A 87 4.24 6.05 9.12
N ARG A 88 4.03 7.32 9.47
CA ARG A 88 2.76 7.80 10.03
C ARG A 88 1.56 7.44 9.15
N SER A 89 1.64 7.70 7.84
CA SER A 89 0.52 7.43 6.92
C SER A 89 0.26 5.93 6.77
N SER A 90 1.32 5.12 6.73
CA SER A 90 1.24 3.66 6.69
C SER A 90 0.64 3.10 7.99
N ALA A 91 0.94 3.71 9.14
CA ALA A 91 0.49 3.25 10.45
C ALA A 91 -1.00 3.46 10.61
N HIS A 92 -1.47 4.66 10.27
CA HIS A 92 -2.90 4.96 10.25
C HIS A 92 -3.64 4.07 9.27
N ARG A 93 -3.09 3.82 8.07
CA ARG A 93 -3.74 2.95 7.09
C ARG A 93 -3.84 1.50 7.58
N THR A 94 -2.78 0.98 8.20
CA THR A 94 -2.76 -0.37 8.80
C THR A 94 -3.87 -0.52 9.84
N ARG A 95 -4.01 0.47 10.74
CA ARG A 95 -5.09 0.46 11.75
C ARG A 95 -6.47 0.64 11.14
N GLN A 96 -6.61 1.41 10.06
CA GLN A 96 -7.88 1.57 9.33
C GLN A 96 -8.31 0.25 8.67
N LEU A 97 -7.38 -0.49 8.06
CA LEU A 97 -7.68 -1.82 7.49
C LEU A 97 -8.27 -2.76 8.54
N ALA A 98 -7.68 -2.80 9.74
CA ALA A 98 -8.21 -3.62 10.83
C ALA A 98 -9.59 -3.13 11.32
N ARG A 99 -9.75 -1.81 11.56
CA ARG A 99 -10.97 -1.24 12.14
C ARG A 99 -12.16 -1.20 11.18
N MET A 100 -11.90 -1.03 9.89
CA MET A 100 -12.94 -0.73 8.89
C MET A 100 -13.24 -1.90 7.97
N GLU A 101 -12.21 -2.69 7.65
CA GLU A 101 -12.32 -3.82 6.73
C GLU A 101 -12.19 -5.18 7.44
N GLY A 102 -11.89 -5.19 8.74
CA GLY A 102 -11.66 -6.42 9.51
C GLY A 102 -10.36 -7.15 9.15
N LEU A 103 -9.43 -6.46 8.46
CA LEU A 103 -8.17 -7.04 7.99
C LEU A 103 -7.04 -6.73 8.98
N LEU A 104 -6.70 -7.69 9.83
CA LEU A 104 -5.60 -7.59 10.78
C LEU A 104 -4.26 -7.94 10.09
N VAL A 105 -3.68 -6.97 9.39
CA VAL A 105 -2.51 -7.14 8.51
C VAL A 105 -1.29 -6.37 9.01
N GLY A 106 -0.11 -6.71 8.50
CA GLY A 106 1.12 -6.03 8.91
C GLY A 106 1.26 -4.58 8.45
N TYR A 107 2.33 -3.94 8.93
CA TYR A 107 2.58 -2.51 8.71
C TYR A 107 2.85 -2.18 7.23
N SER A 108 3.54 -3.07 6.51
CA SER A 108 3.77 -2.95 5.06
C SER A 108 2.49 -3.06 4.23
N SER A 109 1.47 -3.77 4.72
CA SER A 109 0.14 -3.82 4.09
C SER A 109 -0.57 -2.46 4.14
N GLY A 110 -0.43 -1.73 5.26
CA GLY A 110 -0.89 -0.36 5.34
C GLY A 110 -0.13 0.59 4.41
N ALA A 111 1.18 0.40 4.24
CA ALA A 111 1.98 1.12 3.25
C ALA A 111 1.46 0.89 1.82
N ALA A 112 1.25 -0.38 1.44
CA ALA A 112 0.73 -0.75 0.12
C ALA A 112 -0.65 -0.13 -0.15
N MET A 113 -1.58 -0.25 0.80
CA MET A 113 -2.91 0.37 0.67
C MET A 113 -2.83 1.91 0.67
N GLN A 114 -1.89 2.51 1.40
CA GLN A 114 -1.71 3.96 1.39
C GLN A 114 -1.23 4.47 0.03
N ALA A 115 -0.45 3.68 -0.71
CA ALA A 115 -0.10 3.99 -2.10
C ALA A 115 -1.33 4.03 -3.02
N VAL A 116 -2.26 3.08 -2.88
CA VAL A 116 -3.55 3.10 -3.61
C VAL A 116 -4.30 4.42 -3.37
N PHE A 117 -4.33 4.89 -2.12
CA PHE A 117 -4.96 6.17 -1.79
C PHE A 117 -4.24 7.38 -2.38
N ARG A 118 -2.93 7.30 -2.66
CA ARG A 118 -2.17 8.38 -3.33
C ARG A 118 -2.49 8.44 -4.82
N ILE A 119 -2.67 7.30 -5.47
CA ILE A 119 -2.98 7.22 -6.92
C ILE A 119 -4.49 7.24 -7.22
N LYS A 120 -5.36 7.34 -6.21
CA LYS A 120 -6.82 7.19 -6.38
C LYS A 120 -7.45 8.10 -7.45
N SER A 121 -6.87 9.28 -7.70
CA SER A 121 -7.35 10.22 -8.72
C SER A 121 -6.99 9.80 -10.14
N GLN A 122 -6.03 8.89 -10.29
CA GLN A 122 -5.62 8.30 -11.55
C GLN A 122 -6.48 7.08 -11.92
N LEU A 123 -7.17 6.49 -10.93
CA LEU A 123 -7.97 5.27 -11.12
C LEU A 123 -9.36 5.56 -11.71
N LYS A 124 -9.79 4.70 -12.63
CA LYS A 124 -11.11 4.69 -13.26
C LYS A 124 -12.05 3.72 -12.53
N PRO A 125 -13.38 3.92 -12.60
CA PRO A 125 -14.34 2.99 -12.00
C PRO A 125 -14.27 1.55 -12.50
N THR A 126 -13.68 1.34 -13.67
CA THR A 126 -13.48 0.03 -14.31
C THR A 126 -12.18 -0.65 -13.91
N ASP A 127 -11.29 0.04 -13.20
CA ASP A 127 -10.01 -0.53 -12.79
C ASP A 127 -10.16 -1.60 -11.71
N VAL A 128 -9.32 -2.64 -11.82
CA VAL A 128 -9.20 -3.70 -10.84
C VAL A 128 -7.79 -3.65 -10.28
N VAL A 129 -7.69 -3.09 -9.06
CA VAL A 129 -6.43 -2.94 -8.34
C VAL A 129 -6.25 -4.13 -7.41
N VAL A 130 -5.14 -4.85 -7.58
CA VAL A 130 -4.69 -5.91 -6.67
C VAL A 130 -3.59 -5.35 -5.79
N VAL A 131 -3.72 -5.55 -4.47
CA VAL A 131 -2.76 -5.07 -3.47
C VAL A 131 -2.25 -6.27 -2.69
N LEU A 132 -0.92 -6.41 -2.57
CA LEU A 132 -0.33 -7.49 -1.79
C LEU A 132 -0.21 -7.09 -0.31
N PHE A 133 -0.76 -7.94 0.57
CA PHE A 133 -0.61 -7.85 2.03
C PHE A 133 0.31 -8.98 2.52
N PRO A 134 1.59 -8.70 2.82
CA PRO A 134 2.61 -9.74 2.97
C PRO A 134 2.46 -10.62 4.21
N ASP A 135 1.94 -10.06 5.32
CA ASP A 135 1.89 -10.76 6.60
C ASP A 135 0.75 -10.32 7.52
N HIS A 136 0.56 -11.10 8.58
CA HIS A 136 -0.50 -10.92 9.56
C HIS A 136 -0.13 -9.90 10.65
N GLY A 137 -1.13 -9.15 11.11
CA GLY A 137 -0.96 -8.06 12.07
C GLY A 137 -0.53 -8.48 13.48
N THR A 138 -0.64 -9.77 13.83
CA THR A 138 -0.24 -10.29 15.16
C THR A 138 1.23 -10.03 15.49
N ARG A 139 2.09 -9.96 14.47
CA ARG A 139 3.52 -9.63 14.63
C ARG A 139 3.76 -8.20 15.13
N TYR A 140 2.75 -7.33 15.07
CA TYR A 140 2.87 -5.90 15.34
C TYR A 140 1.93 -5.42 16.46
N LEU A 141 1.43 -6.33 17.29
CA LEU A 141 0.53 -5.98 18.42
C LEU A 141 1.18 -5.01 19.40
N GLY A 142 2.47 -5.16 19.68
CA GLY A 142 3.25 -4.23 20.51
C GLY A 142 3.74 -2.97 19.78
N LYS A 143 3.40 -2.81 18.49
CA LYS A 143 3.84 -1.69 17.64
C LYS A 143 2.65 -0.91 17.09
N VAL A 144 2.37 -1.00 15.79
CA VAL A 144 1.35 -0.20 15.08
C VAL A 144 -0.06 -0.36 15.68
N TYR A 145 -0.35 -1.48 16.34
CA TYR A 145 -1.63 -1.72 17.01
C TYR A 145 -1.66 -1.28 18.49
N ASN A 146 -0.52 -0.88 19.05
CA ASN A 146 -0.40 -0.36 20.42
C ASN A 146 -0.49 1.17 20.42
N ASP A 147 -1.41 1.72 21.22
CA ASP A 147 -1.62 3.17 21.32
C ASP A 147 -0.43 3.90 21.93
N GLU A 148 0.21 3.34 22.95
CA GLU A 148 1.39 3.93 23.58
C GLU A 148 2.57 3.97 22.62
N TRP A 149 2.80 2.89 21.86
CA TRP A 149 3.81 2.89 20.81
C TRP A 149 3.53 3.97 19.77
N MET A 150 2.27 4.11 19.34
CA MET A 150 1.86 5.16 18.41
C MET A 150 2.07 6.57 18.98
N LYS A 151 1.83 6.80 20.28
CA LYS A 151 2.13 8.08 20.95
C LYS A 151 3.64 8.34 20.97
N GLN A 152 4.45 7.33 21.32
CA GLN A 152 5.90 7.43 21.36
C GLN A 152 6.51 7.75 19.99
N GLN A 153 5.93 7.23 18.90
CA GLN A 153 6.35 7.61 17.55
C GLN A 153 5.80 8.97 17.10
N GLY A 154 5.00 9.64 17.94
CA GLY A 154 4.28 10.87 17.60
C GLY A 154 3.12 10.66 16.63
N PHE A 155 2.74 9.42 16.30
CA PHE A 155 1.72 9.11 15.29
C PHE A 155 0.28 9.28 15.78
N MET A 156 0.04 9.44 17.07
CA MET A 156 -1.27 9.81 17.58
C MET A 156 -1.54 11.29 17.27
N ARG A 157 -2.67 11.56 16.59
CA ARG A 157 -3.12 12.85 16.01
C ARG A 157 -2.62 14.11 16.74
N GLU A 158 -2.08 15.06 15.97
CA GLU A 158 -2.63 16.42 15.98
C GLU A 158 -4.01 16.38 15.29
N GLN A 159 -4.96 17.17 15.79
CA GLN A 159 -6.34 17.18 15.33
C GLN A 159 -6.43 17.26 13.79
N MET A 160 -7.02 16.25 13.15
CA MET A 160 -7.42 16.41 11.75
C MET A 160 -8.60 17.39 11.71
N PRO A 161 -8.63 18.36 10.78
CA PRO A 161 -9.79 19.24 10.61
C PRO A 161 -11.06 18.39 10.47
N GLU A 162 -12.10 18.73 11.24
CA GLU A 162 -13.38 18.01 11.34
C GLU A 162 -13.97 17.62 9.96
N ASP A 163 -13.77 18.47 8.96
CA ASP A 163 -14.22 18.27 7.58
C ASP A 163 -13.70 16.99 6.93
N SER A 164 -12.48 16.56 7.28
CA SER A 164 -11.90 15.33 6.75
C SER A 164 -12.67 14.08 7.18
N TYR A 165 -13.14 14.03 8.43
CA TYR A 165 -13.82 12.87 8.99
C TYR A 165 -15.25 12.74 8.44
N ALA A 166 -15.93 13.87 8.26
CA ALA A 166 -17.23 13.91 7.59
C ALA A 166 -17.12 13.46 6.12
N ARG A 167 -16.09 13.92 5.41
CA ARG A 167 -15.82 13.51 4.02
C ARG A 167 -15.50 12.02 3.91
N TYR A 168 -14.66 11.49 4.82
CA TYR A 168 -14.39 10.06 4.89
C TYR A 168 -15.66 9.27 5.20
N ARG A 169 -16.48 9.65 6.20
CA ARG A 169 -17.76 8.98 6.47
C ARG A 169 -18.70 8.98 5.26
N LYS A 170 -18.72 10.05 4.47
CA LYS A 170 -19.56 10.13 3.26
C LYS A 170 -19.06 9.15 2.18
N ILE A 171 -17.75 9.12 1.92
CA ILE A 171 -17.12 8.15 1.01
C ILE A 171 -17.37 6.71 1.51
N TYR A 172 -17.20 6.46 2.80
CA TYR A 172 -17.42 5.14 3.40
C TYR A 172 -18.88 4.70 3.38
N ARG A 173 -19.84 5.60 3.60
CA ARG A 173 -21.28 5.31 3.44
C ARG A 173 -21.57 4.91 2.00
N ALA A 174 -21.06 5.65 1.02
CA ALA A 174 -21.21 5.31 -0.39
C ALA A 174 -20.57 3.95 -0.72
N TYR A 175 -19.36 3.70 -0.23
CA TYR A 175 -18.65 2.43 -0.43
C TYR A 175 -19.40 1.25 0.19
N ARG A 176 -19.84 1.36 1.45
CA ARG A 176 -20.62 0.32 2.14
C ARG A 176 -21.93 0.02 1.42
N MET A 177 -22.62 1.03 0.89
CA MET A 177 -23.82 0.83 0.08
C MET A 177 -23.51 0.09 -1.22
N LYS A 178 -22.45 0.49 -1.93
CA LYS A 178 -22.00 -0.16 -3.17
C LYS A 178 -21.58 -1.62 -2.92
N TYR A 179 -20.80 -1.87 -1.87
CA TYR A 179 -20.31 -3.20 -1.52
C TYR A 179 -21.44 -4.13 -1.04
N LYS A 180 -22.40 -3.61 -0.26
CA LYS A 180 -23.61 -4.36 0.12
C LYS A 180 -24.44 -4.74 -1.10
N ARG A 181 -24.51 -3.86 -2.11
CA ARG A 181 -25.20 -4.15 -3.38
C ARG A 181 -24.44 -5.21 -4.19
N TYR A 182 -23.12 -5.10 -4.28
CA TYR A 182 -22.25 -6.10 -4.92
C TYR A 182 -22.42 -7.48 -4.28
N LEU A 183 -22.23 -7.60 -2.96
CA LEU A 183 -22.40 -8.85 -2.22
C LEU A 183 -23.77 -9.49 -2.44
N ARG A 184 -24.85 -8.69 -2.41
CA ARG A 184 -26.21 -9.18 -2.69
C ARG A 184 -26.34 -9.74 -4.11
N GLN A 185 -25.71 -9.11 -5.08
CA GLN A 185 -25.78 -9.51 -6.48
C GLN A 185 -24.94 -10.77 -6.72
N THR A 186 -23.75 -10.85 -6.12
CA THR A 186 -22.91 -12.06 -6.14
C THR A 186 -23.60 -13.25 -5.48
N LEU A 187 -24.21 -13.05 -4.30
CA LEU A 187 -24.93 -14.12 -3.60
C LEU A 187 -26.17 -14.60 -4.38
N LYS A 188 -26.88 -13.69 -5.08
CA LYS A 188 -28.00 -14.05 -5.96
C LYS A 188 -27.56 -14.85 -7.20
N ASN A 189 -26.34 -14.65 -7.68
CA ASN A 189 -25.81 -15.38 -8.83
C ASN A 189 -25.23 -16.75 -8.43
N LEU A 190 -25.08 -17.02 -7.13
CA LEU A 190 -24.63 -18.29 -6.57
C LEU A 190 -25.78 -19.18 -6.09
N SER A 191 -27.02 -18.68 -6.10
CA SER A 191 -28.27 -19.39 -5.80
C SER A 191 -29.05 -19.68 -7.06
#